data_AF-A0A3M7NLS1-F1
#
_entry.id   AF-A0A3M7NLS1-F1
#
_cell.length_a   1.000
_cell.length_b   1.000
_cell.length_c   1.000
_cell.angle_alpha   90.00
_cell.angle_beta   90.00
_cell.angle_gamma   90.00
#
_symmetry.space_group_name_H-M   'P 1'
#
loop_
_entity.id
_entity.type
_entity.pdbx_description
1 polymer ?
#
loop_
_entity_poly.entity_id
_entity_poly.type
_entity_poly.pdbx_seq_one_letter_code
_entity_poly.pdbx_strand_id
1 'polypeptide(L)'
;MGVFYEEIPESLIRWIREQRMFWVATAPLSGQMHINVSPKGGDYFGVVDSRTFWYMELTGSGCETLAHLYEPGNGRITIMLSAFDGPPKIVRLWGKGHAMENGTKEFADFAEKHKIEAIPGTRSIIVVNIHQVGSSCGFSVPYYDFKGHRSILNDHFKQKQAKFEAGNEKESMPRYWAHKNAWSMDGLASSKIGLETGKAFSIAPIKKMVGPLAPLNNQRFKGGVPIQQVILIALLSVILGVLMTLHGPFLLLVCIGGIYATFLTWALLQERITTTPFECEPSLVSSSSSRPAAPDTEYFKFPIFLNTIQSLLAFISGTLYLLAMATTSSGPLLLPSSHALAPLLLVAITQTLSSPFGYASLAHVDYLTFVLAKSCKLLPVMFLHVLLYQKRYPFSKYLIVFAVTAGVAIFTLYHPPKVGKVSTKNAQNSSLYGLALLGISLGFDGLTNTTQDHIFGSPKRYGRVTAPQMMAATNLLSCVLMTTYLLITPHVPLDYFFSSLSSGSTSVDSNTTHELASAVAFLQRHPRVLYDVLGFCVAGAIGQLFIFATLNRFGSLVLVTVTVTRKMLTMVLSVVWYGKSLTLGQWAGVGLVFGGIGTEAWIQRQEKLDKERKKHELEKKSD
;
A
#
# COMPACT_ATOMS: atom_id res chain seq x y z
N MET A 1 37.50 -21.96 19.71
CA MET A 1 36.31 -21.79 20.57
C MET A 1 36.33 -20.37 21.12
N GLY A 2 35.18 -19.72 21.31
CA GLY A 2 35.16 -18.38 21.93
C GLY A 2 35.53 -18.45 23.41
N VAL A 3 36.15 -17.39 23.94
CA VAL A 3 36.51 -17.26 25.36
C VAL A 3 35.67 -16.15 25.97
N PHE A 4 35.11 -16.38 27.15
CA PHE A 4 34.25 -15.43 27.83
C PHE A 4 34.89 -14.99 29.15
N TYR A 5 34.69 -13.72 29.49
CA TYR A 5 35.18 -13.09 30.71
C TYR A 5 34.05 -12.30 31.36
N GLU A 6 34.07 -12.16 32.67
CA GLU A 6 33.12 -11.30 33.40
C GLU A 6 33.51 -9.81 33.33
N GLU A 7 34.80 -9.54 33.15
CA GLU A 7 35.41 -8.22 33.07
C GLU A 7 36.35 -8.14 31.86
N ILE A 8 36.67 -6.93 31.39
CA ILE A 8 37.66 -6.75 30.32
C ILE A 8 39.06 -7.05 30.89
N PRO A 9 39.76 -8.09 30.40
CA PRO A 9 41.15 -8.34 30.79
C PRO A 9 42.06 -7.20 30.31
N GLU A 10 43.11 -6.90 31.06
CA GLU A 10 44.06 -5.83 30.75
C GLU A 10 44.64 -5.92 29.32
N SER A 11 44.89 -7.15 28.85
CA SER A 11 45.37 -7.40 27.49
C SER A 11 44.36 -7.00 26.41
N LEU A 12 43.06 -7.11 26.68
CA LEU A 12 42.00 -6.64 25.79
C LEU A 12 41.79 -5.13 25.90
N ILE A 13 41.99 -4.51 27.06
CA ILE A 13 41.89 -3.05 27.20
C ILE A 13 42.87 -2.35 26.26
N ARG A 14 44.14 -2.78 26.23
CA ARG A 14 45.14 -2.25 25.31
C ARG A 14 44.70 -2.43 23.85
N TRP A 15 44.29 -3.65 23.49
CA TRP A 15 43.87 -3.97 22.13
C TRP A 15 42.63 -3.18 21.68
N ILE A 16 41.65 -2.98 22.56
CA ILE A 16 40.42 -2.20 22.29
C ILE A 16 40.77 -0.74 21.96
N ARG A 17 41.71 -0.14 22.70
CA ARG A 17 42.14 1.25 22.48
C ARG A 17 42.85 1.46 21.14
N GLU A 18 43.43 0.42 20.56
CA GLU A 18 44.09 0.48 19.26
C GLU A 18 43.09 0.45 18.09
N GLN A 19 41.86 0.00 18.32
CA GLN A 19 40.87 -0.17 17.26
C GLN A 19 40.36 1.18 16.75
N ARG A 20 40.32 1.32 15.42
CA ARG A 20 39.88 2.55 14.74
C ARG A 20 38.36 2.63 14.52
N MET A 21 37.66 1.51 14.71
CA MET A 21 36.23 1.38 14.49
C MET A 21 35.63 0.37 15.46
N PHE A 22 34.40 0.62 15.88
CA PHE A 22 33.59 -0.32 16.64
C PHE A 22 32.14 -0.28 16.15
N TRP A 23 31.38 -1.34 16.43
CA TRP A 23 29.95 -1.43 16.08
C TRP A 23 29.14 -1.37 17.35
N VAL A 24 28.18 -0.46 17.37
CA VAL A 24 27.19 -0.33 18.42
C VAL A 24 25.95 -1.09 17.98
N ALA A 25 25.56 -2.12 18.72
CA ALA A 25 24.29 -2.82 18.54
C ALA A 25 23.37 -2.58 19.73
N THR A 26 22.14 -2.15 19.46
CA THR A 26 21.07 -2.03 20.47
C THR A 26 19.77 -2.59 19.91
N ALA A 27 18.94 -3.14 20.79
CA ALA A 27 17.67 -3.73 20.39
C ALA A 27 16.55 -3.23 21.29
N PRO A 28 15.36 -2.92 20.74
CA PRO A 28 14.18 -2.64 21.53
C PRO A 28 13.71 -3.91 22.27
N LEU A 29 12.80 -3.77 23.25
CA LEU A 29 12.19 -4.92 23.93
C LEU A 29 11.16 -5.62 23.04
N SER A 30 10.47 -4.86 22.18
CA SER A 30 9.52 -5.41 21.22
C SER A 30 10.25 -6.22 20.15
N GLY A 31 9.82 -7.47 19.94
CA GLY A 31 10.29 -8.32 18.84
C GLY A 31 9.84 -7.87 17.44
N GLN A 32 8.97 -6.86 17.36
CA GLN A 32 8.46 -6.29 16.10
C GLN A 32 9.25 -5.08 15.61
N MET A 33 10.12 -4.51 16.45
CA MET A 33 10.91 -3.32 16.15
C MET A 33 12.34 -3.70 15.73
N HIS A 34 13.05 -2.78 15.07
CA HIS A 34 14.31 -3.11 14.42
C HIS A 34 15.50 -3.07 15.39
N ILE A 35 16.40 -4.05 15.24
CA ILE A 35 17.72 -4.00 15.88
C ILE A 35 18.56 -2.95 15.16
N ASN A 36 19.14 -2.04 15.93
CA ASN A 36 20.07 -1.05 15.41
C ASN A 36 21.49 -1.59 15.46
N VAL A 37 22.24 -1.44 14.37
CA VAL A 37 23.69 -1.69 14.32
C VAL A 37 24.35 -0.54 13.58
N SER A 38 25.23 0.18 14.28
CA SER A 38 25.86 1.40 13.76
C SER A 38 27.38 1.34 13.93
N PRO A 39 28.19 1.42 12.86
CA PRO A 39 29.63 1.58 12.99
C PRO A 39 29.96 3.00 13.47
N LYS A 40 30.94 3.10 14.37
CA LYS A 40 31.46 4.33 14.93
C LYS A 40 32.99 4.32 14.84
N GLY A 41 33.59 5.50 14.71
CA GLY A 41 35.04 5.66 14.65
C GLY A 41 35.42 7.09 15.01
N GLY A 42 36.73 7.34 15.12
CA GLY A 42 37.28 8.55 15.71
C GLY A 42 37.64 8.34 17.18
N ASP A 43 38.20 9.38 17.82
CA ASP A 43 38.69 9.34 19.20
C ASP A 43 37.56 9.54 20.22
N TYR A 44 36.50 8.75 20.07
CA TYR A 44 35.23 8.90 20.77
C TYR A 44 34.90 7.72 21.68
N PHE A 45 35.90 6.98 22.13
CA PHE A 45 35.74 5.79 22.96
C PHE A 45 36.78 5.81 24.09
N GLY A 46 36.36 5.52 25.32
CA GLY A 46 37.25 5.47 26.48
C GLY A 46 36.83 4.38 27.46
N VAL A 47 37.82 3.73 28.09
CA VAL A 47 37.60 2.73 29.14
C VAL A 47 37.83 3.39 30.50
N VAL A 48 36.84 3.31 31.39
CA VAL A 48 36.89 3.88 32.75
C VAL A 48 37.56 2.88 33.71
N ASP A 49 37.11 1.63 33.67
CA ASP A 49 37.60 0.52 34.48
C ASP A 49 37.36 -0.82 33.75
N SER A 50 37.62 -1.96 34.40
CA SER A 50 37.48 -3.30 33.80
C SER A 50 36.03 -3.67 33.44
N ARG A 51 35.03 -2.95 33.96
CA ARG A 51 33.59 -3.17 33.68
C ARG A 51 32.90 -1.99 33.04
N THR A 52 33.54 -0.83 32.94
CA THR A 52 32.87 0.40 32.51
C THR A 52 33.65 1.05 31.39
N PHE A 53 32.95 1.39 30.31
CA PHE A 53 33.49 2.22 29.24
C PHE A 53 32.45 3.24 28.82
N TRP A 54 32.90 4.25 28.08
CA TRP A 54 32.04 5.25 27.48
C TRP A 54 32.38 5.41 26.01
N TYR A 55 31.41 5.90 25.25
CA TYR A 55 31.67 6.45 23.93
C TYR A 55 30.80 7.68 23.69
N MET A 56 31.30 8.59 22.86
CA MET A 56 30.60 9.80 22.48
C MET A 56 29.72 9.53 21.27
N GLU A 57 28.43 9.77 21.43
CA GLU A 57 27.43 9.61 20.37
C GLU A 57 27.22 10.96 19.69
N LEU A 58 27.77 11.07 18.48
CA LEU A 58 27.58 12.24 17.64
C LEU A 58 26.20 12.25 16.98
N THR A 59 25.75 13.45 16.62
CA THR A 59 24.50 13.70 15.91
C THR A 59 24.59 13.10 14.51
N GLY A 60 23.60 12.27 14.15
CA GLY A 60 23.45 11.69 12.82
C GLY A 60 22.00 11.71 12.36
N SER A 61 21.72 11.06 11.23
CA SER A 61 20.34 10.85 10.75
C SER A 61 19.54 9.94 11.70
N GLY A 62 20.20 8.95 12.29
CA GLY A 62 19.64 8.01 13.27
C GLY A 62 19.75 8.46 14.73
N CYS A 63 18.90 7.90 15.59
CA CYS A 63 18.92 8.10 17.05
C CYS A 63 18.42 6.84 17.82
N GLU A 64 18.55 5.68 17.19
CA GLU A 64 17.96 4.41 17.63
C GLU A 64 18.62 3.92 18.91
N THR A 65 19.94 4.09 19.05
CA THR A 65 20.68 3.81 20.28
C THR A 65 20.04 4.48 21.50
N LEU A 66 19.87 5.81 21.48
CA LEU A 66 19.25 6.54 22.61
C LEU A 66 17.84 6.03 22.87
N ALA A 67 17.07 5.76 21.82
CA ALA A 67 15.69 5.30 21.96
C ALA A 67 15.59 3.94 22.67
N HIS A 68 16.47 3.00 22.32
CA HIS A 68 16.52 1.68 22.97
C HIS A 68 17.07 1.77 24.40
N LEU A 69 17.99 2.70 24.67
CA LEU A 69 18.53 2.91 26.01
C LEU A 69 17.51 3.56 26.96
N TYR A 70 16.68 4.48 26.46
CA TYR A 70 15.62 5.11 27.25
C TYR A 70 14.32 4.31 27.34
N GLU A 71 14.20 3.24 26.56
CA GLU A 71 13.08 2.32 26.70
C GLU A 71 13.04 1.74 28.14
N PRO A 72 11.93 1.90 28.89
CA PRO A 72 11.86 1.48 30.27
C PRO A 72 12.19 0.00 30.46
N GLY A 73 13.14 -0.30 31.35
CA GLY A 73 13.56 -1.69 31.63
C GLY A 73 14.51 -2.32 30.60
N ASN A 74 14.92 -1.59 29.56
CA ASN A 74 15.81 -2.11 28.53
C ASN A 74 17.30 -1.82 28.82
N GLY A 75 17.86 -0.78 28.20
CA GLY A 75 19.28 -0.42 28.32
C GLY A 75 20.26 -1.36 27.62
N ARG A 76 19.80 -2.43 26.94
CA ARG A 76 20.71 -3.45 26.38
C ARG A 76 21.53 -2.89 25.22
N ILE A 77 22.84 -3.07 25.32
CA ILE A 77 23.79 -2.62 24.32
C ILE A 77 24.93 -3.63 24.20
N THR A 78 25.36 -3.86 22.96
CA THR A 78 26.53 -4.68 22.64
C THR A 78 27.49 -3.84 21.81
N ILE A 79 28.74 -3.77 22.22
CA ILE A 79 29.81 -3.22 21.37
C ILE A 79 30.61 -4.37 20.80
N MET A 80 30.78 -4.37 19.49
CA MET A 80 31.70 -5.28 18.82
C MET A 80 32.92 -4.50 18.32
N LEU A 81 34.10 -5.10 18.43
CA LEU A 81 35.33 -4.64 17.81
C LEU A 81 35.92 -5.79 16.98
N SER A 82 36.63 -5.46 15.90
CA SER A 82 37.20 -6.44 14.99
C SER A 82 38.57 -5.99 14.53
N ALA A 83 39.55 -6.91 14.57
CA ALA A 83 40.87 -6.66 14.03
C ALA A 83 40.79 -6.64 12.50
N PHE A 84 41.23 -5.54 11.90
CA PHE A 84 41.38 -5.43 10.45
C PHE A 84 42.85 -5.46 10.00
N ASP A 85 43.76 -5.47 10.96
CA ASP A 85 45.19 -5.63 10.82
C ASP A 85 45.69 -6.63 11.88
N GLY A 86 46.87 -7.22 11.61
CA GLY A 86 47.47 -8.18 12.53
C GLY A 86 46.65 -9.46 12.75
N PRO A 87 46.80 -10.13 13.91
CA PRO A 87 46.12 -11.39 14.18
C PRO A 87 44.58 -11.26 14.25
N PRO A 88 43.81 -12.17 13.62
CA PRO A 88 42.37 -12.06 13.51
C PRO A 88 41.67 -12.22 14.86
N LYS A 89 40.93 -11.19 15.29
CA LYS A 89 40.26 -11.16 16.59
C LYS A 89 38.96 -10.38 16.54
N ILE A 90 37.93 -10.89 17.21
CA ILE A 90 36.65 -10.21 17.42
C ILE A 90 36.39 -10.16 18.93
N VAL A 91 36.09 -8.98 19.47
CA VAL A 91 35.70 -8.79 20.87
C VAL A 91 34.28 -8.23 20.92
N ARG A 92 33.46 -8.79 21.81
CA ARG A 92 32.09 -8.33 22.10
C ARG A 92 32.01 -7.93 23.58
N LEU A 93 31.47 -6.76 23.84
CA LEU A 93 31.21 -6.22 25.17
C LEU A 93 29.70 -6.12 25.34
N TRP A 94 29.12 -6.96 26.20
CA TRP A 94 27.70 -6.94 26.51
C TRP A 94 27.45 -6.19 27.81
N GLY A 95 26.51 -5.24 27.77
CA GLY A 95 26.29 -4.35 28.89
C GLY A 95 24.92 -3.69 28.91
N LYS A 96 24.74 -2.84 29.93
CA LYS A 96 23.63 -1.89 30.01
C LYS A 96 24.16 -0.47 29.85
N GLY A 97 23.61 0.26 28.88
CA GLY A 97 23.97 1.62 28.56
C GLY A 97 23.10 2.65 29.28
N HIS A 98 23.72 3.75 29.68
CA HIS A 98 23.09 4.96 30.20
C HIS A 98 23.53 6.14 29.34
N ALA A 99 22.56 6.93 28.86
CA ALA A 99 22.81 8.03 27.93
C ALA A 99 22.65 9.39 28.63
N MET A 100 23.73 10.17 28.64
CA MET A 100 23.81 11.52 29.18
C MET A 100 23.76 12.52 28.00
N GLU A 101 22.69 13.29 27.87
CA GLU A 101 22.53 14.23 26.75
C GLU A 101 23.32 15.53 26.96
N ASN A 102 23.91 16.04 25.87
CA ASN A 102 24.68 17.28 25.86
C ASN A 102 23.78 18.48 26.20
N GLY A 103 24.17 19.27 27.20
CA GLY A 103 23.36 20.35 27.80
C GLY A 103 22.74 20.00 29.15
N THR A 104 22.89 18.75 29.62
CA THR A 104 22.54 18.35 30.99
C THR A 104 23.72 18.52 31.95
N LYS A 105 23.44 18.71 33.25
CA LYS A 105 24.48 18.77 34.29
C LYS A 105 25.30 17.47 34.35
N GLU A 106 24.62 16.33 34.26
CA GLU A 106 25.29 15.00 34.29
C GLU A 106 26.33 14.85 33.17
N PHE A 107 26.02 15.32 31.96
CA PHE A 107 26.96 15.34 30.86
C PHE A 107 28.19 16.21 31.15
N ALA A 108 27.97 17.43 31.67
CA ALA A 108 29.05 18.37 31.97
C ALA A 108 30.00 17.82 33.06
N ASP A 109 29.43 17.32 34.16
CA ASP A 109 30.18 16.73 35.28
C ASP A 109 31.03 15.53 34.81
N PHE A 110 30.47 14.65 33.96
CA PHE A 110 31.18 13.49 33.43
C PHE A 110 32.28 13.90 32.43
N ALA A 111 31.98 14.84 31.52
CA ALA A 111 32.93 15.33 30.54
C ALA A 111 34.14 16.00 31.19
N GLU A 112 33.94 16.82 32.23
CA GLU A 112 35.02 17.45 33.00
C GLU A 112 35.88 16.40 33.71
N LYS A 113 35.24 15.47 34.45
CA LYS A 113 35.93 14.41 35.20
C LYS A 113 36.83 13.55 34.32
N HIS A 114 36.37 13.22 33.11
CA HIS A 114 37.08 12.34 32.18
C HIS A 114 37.84 13.10 31.08
N LYS A 115 37.91 14.44 31.15
CA LYS A 115 38.58 15.32 30.18
C LYS A 115 38.13 15.09 28.74
N ILE A 116 36.82 14.96 28.54
CA ILE A 116 36.19 14.71 27.24
C ILE A 116 35.85 16.05 26.60
N GLU A 117 36.45 16.33 25.44
CA GLU A 117 36.12 17.52 24.66
C GLU A 117 34.87 17.27 23.80
N ALA A 118 33.80 18.01 24.05
CA ALA A 118 32.60 17.97 23.24
C ALA A 118 32.78 18.84 21.98
N ILE A 119 32.58 18.25 20.81
CA ILE A 119 32.66 18.95 19.52
C ILE A 119 31.26 19.37 19.04
N PRO A 120 31.16 20.32 18.08
CA PRO A 120 29.90 20.61 17.42
C PRO A 120 29.24 19.34 16.87
N GLY A 121 27.99 19.09 17.28
CA GLY A 121 27.27 17.87 16.92
C GLY A 121 27.36 16.75 17.97
N THR A 122 28.11 16.87 19.06
CA THR A 122 28.02 15.92 20.18
C THR A 122 26.60 15.92 20.76
N ARG A 123 25.91 14.77 20.69
CA ARG A 123 24.54 14.62 21.16
C ARG A 123 24.47 14.07 22.57
N SER A 124 25.27 13.05 22.87
CA SER A 124 25.29 12.43 24.19
C SER A 124 26.60 11.68 24.45
N ILE A 125 26.94 11.46 25.72
CA ILE A 125 27.91 10.45 26.13
C ILE A 125 27.12 9.23 26.60
N ILE A 126 27.50 8.05 26.09
CA ILE A 126 26.87 6.78 26.47
C ILE A 126 27.87 6.01 27.31
N VAL A 127 27.54 5.82 28.59
CA VAL A 127 28.31 5.02 29.54
C VAL A 127 27.71 3.62 29.59
N VAL A 128 28.52 2.58 29.52
CA VAL A 128 28.07 1.20 29.48
C VAL A 128 28.71 0.40 30.61
N ASN A 129 27.86 -0.22 31.42
CA ASN A 129 28.25 -1.18 32.44
C ASN A 129 28.22 -2.60 31.86
N ILE A 130 29.38 -3.25 31.81
CA ILE A 130 29.58 -4.57 31.24
C ILE A 130 29.18 -5.65 32.24
N HIS A 131 28.42 -6.63 31.76
CA HIS A 131 28.17 -7.86 32.49
C HIS A 131 28.88 -9.07 31.88
N GLN A 132 29.30 -8.98 30.61
CA GLN A 132 30.03 -10.07 29.96
C GLN A 132 30.90 -9.56 28.81
N VAL A 133 32.06 -10.19 28.63
CA VAL A 133 32.99 -9.98 27.51
C VAL A 133 33.18 -11.30 26.78
N GLY A 134 33.24 -11.26 25.46
CA GLY A 134 33.48 -12.44 24.61
C GLY A 134 34.53 -12.16 23.57
N SER A 135 35.53 -13.03 23.48
CA SER A 135 36.59 -13.01 22.47
C SER A 135 36.44 -14.22 21.56
N SER A 136 36.55 -14.01 20.24
CA SER A 136 36.50 -15.09 19.25
C SER A 136 37.47 -14.85 18.10
N CYS A 137 37.90 -15.94 17.44
CA CYS A 137 38.72 -15.87 16.23
C CYS A 137 37.93 -15.24 15.08
N GLY A 138 38.57 -14.37 14.30
CA GLY A 138 37.97 -13.69 13.14
C GLY A 138 38.54 -14.18 11.81
N PHE A 139 38.73 -15.48 11.59
CA PHE A 139 39.49 -16.00 10.44
C PHE A 139 38.94 -15.62 9.06
N SER A 140 37.65 -15.27 8.98
CA SER A 140 37.01 -14.78 7.75
C SER A 140 36.91 -13.25 7.68
N VAL A 141 37.35 -12.53 8.72
CA VAL A 141 37.36 -11.06 8.71
C VAL A 141 38.51 -10.60 7.80
N PRO A 142 38.23 -9.80 6.76
CA PRO A 142 39.24 -9.38 5.81
C PRO A 142 40.17 -8.31 6.40
N TYR A 143 41.37 -8.21 5.84
CA TYR A 143 42.30 -7.13 6.13
C TYR A 143 41.86 -5.81 5.50
N TYR A 144 42.12 -4.69 6.17
CA TYR A 144 41.96 -3.34 5.63
C TYR A 144 43.10 -2.41 6.06
N ASP A 145 43.57 -1.58 5.14
CA ASP A 145 44.51 -0.50 5.44
C ASP A 145 43.77 0.76 5.89
N PHE A 146 44.10 1.24 7.10
CA PHE A 146 43.53 2.46 7.63
C PHE A 146 44.15 3.70 6.99
N LYS A 147 43.35 4.48 6.26
CA LYS A 147 43.78 5.76 5.65
C LYS A 147 43.55 6.99 6.52
N GLY A 148 42.58 6.94 7.43
CA GLY A 148 42.15 8.09 8.24
C GLY A 148 40.64 8.10 8.50
N HIS A 149 40.22 8.97 9.43
CA HIS A 149 38.80 9.20 9.73
C HIS A 149 38.17 10.21 8.76
N ARG A 150 36.86 10.06 8.50
CA ARG A 150 36.10 11.00 7.65
C ARG A 150 35.72 12.25 8.47
N SER A 151 35.97 13.44 7.93
CA SER A 151 35.65 14.72 8.60
C SER A 151 34.25 15.27 8.31
N ILE A 152 33.57 14.75 7.27
CA ILE A 152 32.33 15.30 6.70
C ILE A 152 31.27 15.61 7.77
N LEU A 153 31.08 14.70 8.74
CA LEU A 153 30.08 14.89 9.80
C LEU A 153 30.46 16.06 10.72
N ASN A 154 31.73 16.13 11.12
CA ASN A 154 32.26 17.15 12.01
C ASN A 154 32.23 18.52 11.33
N ASP A 155 32.64 18.58 10.05
CA ASP A 155 32.63 19.81 9.25
C ASP A 155 31.20 20.35 9.08
N HIS A 156 30.24 19.48 8.81
CA HIS A 156 28.83 19.83 8.69
C HIS A 156 28.29 20.49 9.96
N PHE A 157 28.51 19.90 11.13
CA PHE A 157 28.01 20.45 12.39
C PHE A 157 28.81 21.66 12.88
N LYS A 158 30.11 21.75 12.56
CA LYS A 158 30.91 22.94 12.82
C LYS A 158 30.38 24.15 12.05
N GLN A 159 30.06 23.98 10.76
CA GLN A 159 29.44 25.05 9.95
C GLN A 159 28.06 25.44 10.48
N LYS A 160 27.26 24.46 10.91
CA LYS A 160 25.93 24.70 11.47
C LYS A 160 26.00 25.52 12.77
N GLN A 161 26.93 25.15 13.65
CA GLN A 161 27.20 25.86 14.90
C GLN A 161 27.65 27.31 14.62
N ALA A 162 28.57 27.53 13.67
CA ALA A 162 29.00 28.87 13.29
C ALA A 162 27.84 29.75 12.76
N LYS A 163 26.91 29.18 11.99
CA LYS A 163 25.71 29.90 11.53
C LYS A 163 24.77 30.27 12.68
N PHE A 164 24.65 29.40 13.68
CA PHE A 164 23.87 29.68 14.87
C PHE A 164 24.51 30.83 15.68
N GLU A 165 25.81 30.80 15.89
CA GLU A 165 26.57 31.87 16.56
C GLU A 165 26.53 33.20 15.79
N ALA A 166 26.42 33.15 14.46
CA ALA A 166 26.17 34.32 13.62
C ALA A 166 24.72 34.86 13.68
N GLY A 167 23.87 34.33 14.56
CA GLY A 167 22.51 34.83 14.84
C GLY A 167 21.38 34.05 14.17
N ASN A 168 21.63 32.96 13.45
CA ASN A 168 20.57 32.14 12.85
C ASN A 168 20.03 31.09 13.83
N GLU A 169 19.05 31.47 14.65
CA GLU A 169 18.44 30.59 15.67
C GLU A 169 17.87 29.27 15.11
N LYS A 170 17.49 29.23 13.84
CA LYS A 170 16.96 28.01 13.19
C LYS A 170 18.00 26.91 13.05
N GLU A 171 19.28 27.27 13.08
CA GLU A 171 20.42 26.34 12.97
C GLU A 171 20.83 25.74 14.31
N SER A 172 20.16 26.07 15.42
CA SER A 172 20.50 25.53 16.73
C SER A 172 20.38 23.99 16.80
N MET A 173 21.30 23.37 17.55
CA MET A 173 21.33 21.92 17.72
C MET A 173 20.05 21.33 18.34
N PRO A 174 19.46 21.92 19.40
CA PRO A 174 18.20 21.41 19.96
C PRO A 174 17.05 21.38 18.95
N ARG A 175 16.93 22.40 18.07
CA ARG A 175 15.91 22.41 17.01
C ARG A 175 16.18 21.34 15.96
N TYR A 176 17.45 21.11 15.63
CA TYR A 176 17.83 20.01 14.75
C TYR A 176 17.45 18.65 15.36
N TRP A 177 17.73 18.44 16.64
CA TRP A 177 17.34 17.21 17.34
C TRP A 177 15.83 17.07 17.44
N ALA A 178 15.09 18.15 17.72
CA ALA A 178 13.62 18.14 17.71
C ALA A 178 13.05 17.67 16.36
N HIS A 179 13.62 18.16 15.26
CA HIS A 179 13.16 17.80 13.94
C HIS A 179 13.64 16.41 13.49
N LYS A 180 14.89 16.02 13.74
CA LYS A 180 15.51 14.82 13.15
C LYS A 180 15.74 13.65 14.11
N ASN A 181 15.83 13.89 15.42
CA ASN A 181 16.30 12.92 16.41
C ASN A 181 15.40 12.78 17.66
N ALA A 182 14.26 13.46 17.70
CA ALA A 182 13.30 13.29 18.80
C ALA A 182 12.68 11.89 18.84
N TRP A 183 12.58 11.24 17.67
CA TRP A 183 11.96 9.92 17.50
C TRP A 183 12.87 8.97 16.70
N SER A 184 12.91 7.70 17.10
CA SER A 184 13.57 6.63 16.33
C SER A 184 12.80 6.30 15.05
N MET A 185 13.39 5.50 14.17
CA MET A 185 12.67 4.96 13.01
C MET A 185 11.42 4.19 13.43
N ASP A 186 11.49 3.46 14.54
CA ASP A 186 10.41 2.64 15.15
C ASP A 186 9.41 3.43 15.99
N GLY A 187 9.52 4.75 16.03
CA GLY A 187 8.57 5.57 16.77
C GLY A 187 8.80 5.60 18.29
N LEU A 188 9.97 5.17 18.75
CA LEU A 188 10.37 5.29 20.15
C LEU A 188 10.90 6.70 20.42
N ALA A 189 10.56 7.23 21.59
CA ALA A 189 11.12 8.47 22.11
C ALA A 189 12.64 8.33 22.25
N SER A 190 13.41 9.30 21.75
CA SER A 190 14.87 9.26 21.73
C SER A 190 15.47 10.45 22.47
N SER A 191 15.84 11.55 21.80
CA SER A 191 16.41 12.72 22.50
C SER A 191 15.35 13.43 23.34
N LYS A 192 15.56 13.49 24.66
CA LYS A 192 14.73 14.21 25.62
C LYS A 192 14.78 15.71 25.33
N ILE A 193 15.97 16.27 25.08
CA ILE A 193 16.13 17.68 24.72
C ILE A 193 15.40 17.98 23.40
N GLY A 194 15.50 17.09 22.42
CA GLY A 194 14.77 17.20 21.16
C GLY A 194 13.25 17.16 21.35
N LEU A 195 12.74 16.29 22.22
CA LEU A 195 11.31 16.19 22.52
C LEU A 195 10.78 17.44 23.25
N GLU A 196 11.53 17.96 24.22
CA GLU A 196 11.18 19.19 24.94
C GLU A 196 11.21 20.41 24.02
N THR A 197 12.26 20.55 23.21
CA THR A 197 12.40 21.62 22.21
C THR A 197 11.28 21.53 21.16
N GLY A 198 10.93 20.32 20.73
CA GLY A 198 9.84 20.08 19.80
C GLY A 198 8.49 20.55 20.33
N LYS A 199 8.22 20.34 21.63
CA LYS A 199 7.03 20.86 22.31
C LYS A 199 7.07 22.38 22.46
N ALA A 200 8.19 22.93 22.94
CA ALA A 200 8.33 24.36 23.18
C ALA A 200 8.18 25.21 21.91
N PHE A 201 8.73 24.73 20.79
CA PHE A 201 8.74 25.46 19.52
C PHE A 201 7.78 24.89 18.46
N SER A 202 6.90 23.96 18.84
CA SER A 202 5.95 23.29 17.94
C SER A 202 6.59 22.74 16.65
N ILE A 203 7.75 22.09 16.79
CA ILE A 203 8.51 21.54 15.66
C ILE A 203 8.04 20.11 15.37
N ALA A 204 7.49 19.89 14.18
CA ALA A 204 7.09 18.56 13.74
C ALA A 204 8.34 17.68 13.45
N PRO A 205 8.41 16.46 14.00
CA PRO A 205 9.49 15.55 13.71
C PRO A 205 9.41 15.04 12.26
N ILE A 206 10.56 14.78 11.65
CA ILE A 206 10.63 14.19 10.32
C ILE A 206 10.14 12.74 10.35
N LYS A 207 9.40 12.35 9.32
CA LYS A 207 9.08 10.94 9.08
C LYS A 207 10.35 10.22 8.60
N LYS A 208 10.90 9.33 9.42
CA LYS A 208 12.16 8.63 9.12
C LYS A 208 11.99 7.44 8.18
N MET A 209 10.93 6.66 8.36
CA MET A 209 10.65 5.49 7.52
C MET A 209 9.37 5.72 6.71
N VAL A 210 9.43 5.43 5.42
CA VAL A 210 8.35 5.62 4.46
C VAL A 210 8.18 4.32 3.68
N GLY A 211 6.94 3.87 3.51
CA GLY A 211 6.63 2.64 2.80
C GLY A 211 5.84 1.64 3.67
N PRO A 212 5.48 0.48 3.10
CA PRO A 212 4.58 -0.50 3.75
C PRO A 212 5.14 -1.10 5.03
N LEU A 213 6.47 -1.18 5.14
CA LEU A 213 7.19 -1.72 6.29
C LEU A 213 7.54 -0.64 7.32
N ALA A 214 7.13 0.62 7.10
CA ALA A 214 7.36 1.65 8.08
C ALA A 214 6.54 1.33 9.34
N PRO A 215 7.15 1.34 10.53
CA PRO A 215 6.47 1.10 11.78
C PRO A 215 5.34 2.11 11.91
N LEU A 216 4.12 1.59 12.06
CA LEU A 216 2.92 2.39 12.29
C LEU A 216 3.09 3.04 13.66
N ASN A 217 3.67 4.23 13.66
CA ASN A 217 4.09 4.96 14.86
C ASN A 217 3.01 4.88 15.95
N ASN A 218 3.40 4.43 17.14
CA ASN A 218 2.52 4.12 18.27
C ASN A 218 1.96 5.38 18.98
N GLN A 219 1.85 6.51 18.26
CA GLN A 219 1.10 7.69 18.69
C GLN A 219 0.21 8.21 17.55
N ARG A 220 -0.79 7.40 17.20
CA ARG A 220 -2.21 7.80 17.05
C ARG A 220 -3.06 6.56 16.79
N PHE A 221 -3.16 5.66 17.78
CA PHE A 221 -4.35 4.81 17.90
C PHE A 221 -5.50 5.62 18.51
N LYS A 222 -5.97 6.60 17.73
CA LYS A 222 -7.35 7.07 17.67
C LYS A 222 -7.53 7.52 16.22
N GLY A 223 -7.88 6.56 15.37
CA GLY A 223 -7.92 6.77 13.93
C GLY A 223 -7.87 5.49 13.08
N GLY A 224 -7.83 4.30 13.67
CA GLY A 224 -8.56 3.21 13.05
C GLY A 224 -10.03 3.57 13.20
N VAL A 225 -10.77 3.71 12.10
CA VAL A 225 -12.23 3.60 12.16
C VAL A 225 -12.45 2.19 12.69
N PRO A 226 -12.86 1.98 13.97
CA PRO A 226 -13.06 0.63 14.48
C PRO A 226 -13.96 -0.12 13.51
N ILE A 227 -13.76 -1.42 13.35
CA ILE A 227 -14.64 -2.26 12.51
C ILE A 227 -16.11 -2.04 12.91
N GLN A 228 -16.40 -1.72 14.17
CA GLN A 228 -17.70 -1.24 14.63
C GLN A 228 -18.16 0.07 13.98
N GLN A 229 -17.28 1.06 13.74
CA GLN A 229 -17.60 2.27 12.97
C GLN A 229 -17.67 2.01 11.45
N VAL A 230 -16.90 1.08 10.88
CA VAL A 230 -17.05 0.71 9.45
C VAL A 230 -18.35 -0.06 9.24
N ILE A 231 -18.69 -0.97 10.15
CA ILE A 231 -19.97 -1.68 10.20
C ILE A 231 -21.09 -0.69 10.53
N LEU A 232 -20.89 0.30 11.41
CA LEU A 232 -21.86 1.35 11.70
C LEU A 232 -22.03 2.32 10.52
N ILE A 233 -21.00 2.63 9.76
CA ILE A 233 -21.07 3.44 8.53
C ILE A 233 -21.74 2.63 7.42
N ALA A 234 -21.43 1.33 7.29
CA ALA A 234 -22.10 0.43 6.37
C ALA A 234 -23.59 0.25 6.75
N LEU A 235 -23.90 0.02 8.04
CA LEU A 235 -25.26 -0.06 8.57
C LEU A 235 -25.98 1.29 8.50
N LEU A 236 -25.33 2.43 8.78
CA LEU A 236 -25.89 3.77 8.57
C LEU A 236 -26.12 4.05 7.09
N SER A 237 -25.26 3.55 6.19
CA SER A 237 -25.44 3.70 4.75
C SER A 237 -26.58 2.83 4.22
N VAL A 238 -26.84 1.68 4.86
CA VAL A 238 -28.00 0.82 4.63
C VAL A 238 -29.26 1.43 5.25
N ILE A 239 -29.20 1.98 6.46
CA ILE A 239 -30.31 2.65 7.15
C ILE A 239 -30.68 3.97 6.45
N LEU A 240 -29.72 4.78 6.01
CA LEU A 240 -29.95 5.96 5.16
C LEU A 240 -30.45 5.54 3.77
N GLY A 241 -29.95 4.42 3.23
CA GLY A 241 -30.43 3.80 1.99
C GLY A 241 -31.90 3.37 2.07
N VAL A 242 -32.35 2.93 3.25
CA VAL A 242 -33.75 2.58 3.56
C VAL A 242 -34.57 3.83 3.93
N LEU A 243 -33.95 4.85 4.55
CA LEU A 243 -34.54 6.18 4.81
C LEU A 243 -34.67 7.05 3.54
N MET A 244 -34.30 6.53 2.35
CA MET A 244 -34.39 7.20 1.04
C MET A 244 -35.83 7.50 0.56
N THR A 245 -36.79 7.70 1.46
CA THR A 245 -38.16 8.10 1.12
C THR A 245 -38.44 9.59 1.34
N LEU A 246 -37.49 10.40 1.83
CA LEU A 246 -37.74 11.84 2.13
C LEU A 246 -36.61 12.81 1.69
N HIS A 247 -36.93 13.67 0.70
CA HIS A 247 -36.34 14.96 0.30
C HIS A 247 -34.93 15.13 -0.37
N GLY A 248 -34.93 15.40 -1.69
CA GLY A 248 -34.19 16.50 -2.34
C GLY A 248 -32.63 16.50 -2.41
N PRO A 249 -31.97 17.69 -2.35
CA PRO A 249 -30.54 17.87 -2.70
C PRO A 249 -29.55 17.19 -1.73
N PHE A 250 -29.95 16.92 -0.50
CA PHE A 250 -29.17 16.14 0.48
C PHE A 250 -28.91 14.70 -0.03
N LEU A 251 -29.84 14.14 -0.80
CA LEU A 251 -29.75 12.81 -1.38
C LEU A 251 -28.56 12.65 -2.33
N LEU A 252 -28.22 13.70 -3.09
CA LEU A 252 -27.07 13.66 -4.00
C LEU A 252 -25.76 13.57 -3.21
N LEU A 253 -25.63 14.34 -2.12
CA LEU A 253 -24.45 14.30 -1.25
C LEU A 253 -24.30 12.94 -0.56
N VAL A 254 -25.40 12.35 -0.11
CA VAL A 254 -25.41 11.00 0.46
C VAL A 254 -25.02 9.95 -0.58
N CYS A 255 -25.56 10.02 -1.80
CA CYS A 255 -25.17 9.11 -2.88
C CYS A 255 -23.68 9.25 -3.24
N ILE A 256 -23.16 10.47 -3.33
CA ILE A 256 -21.74 10.73 -3.59
C ILE A 256 -20.86 10.19 -2.45
N GLY A 257 -21.20 10.56 -1.21
CA GLY A 257 -20.49 10.09 -0.02
C GLY A 257 -20.50 8.57 0.11
N GLY A 258 -21.64 7.94 -0.18
CA GLY A 258 -21.80 6.49 -0.21
C GLY A 258 -20.93 5.83 -1.27
N ILE A 259 -20.94 6.32 -2.52
CA ILE A 259 -20.06 5.82 -3.59
C ILE A 259 -18.59 6.00 -3.21
N TYR A 260 -18.22 7.11 -2.57
CA TYR A 260 -16.83 7.36 -2.22
C TYR A 260 -16.38 6.44 -1.09
N ALA A 261 -17.11 6.42 0.03
CA ALA A 261 -16.78 5.63 1.19
C ALA A 261 -16.69 4.13 0.87
N THR A 262 -17.70 3.59 0.17
CA THR A 262 -17.75 2.16 -0.17
C THR A 262 -16.62 1.75 -1.11
N PHE A 263 -16.38 2.48 -2.20
CA PHE A 263 -15.35 2.09 -3.16
C PHE A 263 -13.92 2.45 -2.74
N LEU A 264 -13.72 3.45 -1.87
CA LEU A 264 -12.43 3.67 -1.20
C LEU A 264 -12.13 2.51 -0.25
N THR A 265 -13.11 2.10 0.57
CA THR A 265 -12.98 0.94 1.46
C THR A 265 -12.71 -0.33 0.67
N TRP A 266 -13.45 -0.54 -0.43
CA TRP A 266 -13.24 -1.64 -1.36
C TRP A 266 -11.81 -1.65 -1.93
N ALA A 267 -11.30 -0.51 -2.39
CA ALA A 267 -9.95 -0.42 -2.96
C ALA A 267 -8.85 -0.68 -1.91
N LEU A 268 -8.99 -0.13 -0.71
CA LEU A 268 -8.04 -0.34 0.39
C LEU A 268 -8.01 -1.80 0.85
N LEU A 269 -9.18 -2.43 0.98
CA LEU A 269 -9.26 -3.84 1.32
C LEU A 269 -8.73 -4.74 0.20
N GLN A 270 -8.95 -4.38 -1.07
CA GLN A 270 -8.36 -5.09 -2.20
C GLN A 270 -6.84 -5.07 -2.15
N GLU A 271 -6.25 -3.90 -1.93
CA GLU A 271 -4.80 -3.74 -1.79
C GLU A 271 -4.29 -4.57 -0.62
N ARG A 272 -4.95 -4.49 0.54
CA ARG A 272 -4.59 -5.29 1.71
C ARG A 272 -4.60 -6.78 1.39
N ILE A 273 -5.69 -7.33 0.87
CA ILE A 273 -5.82 -8.76 0.56
C ILE A 273 -4.73 -9.22 -0.42
N THR A 274 -4.43 -8.42 -1.45
CA THR A 274 -3.52 -8.82 -2.54
C THR A 274 -2.04 -8.57 -2.26
N THR A 275 -1.69 -7.68 -1.32
CA THR A 275 -0.30 -7.25 -1.11
C THR A 275 0.28 -7.61 0.25
N THR A 276 -0.53 -7.97 1.26
CA THR A 276 0.00 -8.34 2.58
C THR A 276 0.55 -9.76 2.58
N PRO A 277 1.81 -9.98 3.01
CA PRO A 277 2.32 -11.31 3.29
C PRO A 277 1.71 -11.84 4.59
N PHE A 278 1.29 -13.11 4.60
CA PHE A 278 0.78 -13.79 5.79
C PHE A 278 1.81 -14.83 6.25
N GLU A 279 2.26 -14.71 7.50
CA GLU A 279 3.26 -15.62 8.09
C GLU A 279 2.60 -16.92 8.52
N CYS A 280 3.13 -18.05 8.06
CA CYS A 280 2.70 -19.37 8.53
C CYS A 280 3.24 -19.63 9.94
N GLU A 281 2.36 -19.95 10.89
CA GLU A 281 2.76 -20.43 12.21
C GLU A 281 3.43 -21.82 12.03
N PRO A 282 4.63 -22.06 12.58
CA PRO A 282 5.31 -23.33 12.39
C PRO A 282 4.49 -24.46 13.01
N SER A 283 3.95 -25.33 12.17
CA SER A 283 3.24 -26.54 12.60
C SER A 283 4.19 -27.44 13.39
N LEU A 284 3.75 -27.89 14.57
CA LEU A 284 4.47 -28.70 15.55
C LEU A 284 4.89 -30.12 15.08
N VAL A 285 4.98 -30.38 13.77
CA VAL A 285 5.34 -31.71 13.23
C VAL A 285 6.23 -31.54 12.00
N SER A 286 7.53 -31.36 12.23
CA SER A 286 8.61 -31.93 11.40
C SER A 286 9.94 -31.85 12.14
N SER A 287 10.10 -32.75 13.10
CA SER A 287 11.40 -33.10 13.66
C SER A 287 12.26 -33.73 12.56
N SER A 288 13.19 -32.97 11.99
CA SER A 288 14.50 -33.39 11.45
C SER A 288 15.03 -32.48 10.33
N SER A 289 15.34 -31.21 10.63
CA SER A 289 16.39 -30.52 9.85
C SER A 289 17.05 -29.41 10.67
N SER A 290 18.37 -29.47 10.72
CA SER A 290 19.24 -28.52 11.42
C SER A 290 19.46 -27.26 10.58
N ARG A 291 18.43 -26.41 10.48
CA ARG A 291 18.51 -25.00 10.04
C ARG A 291 17.20 -24.29 10.39
N PRO A 292 17.19 -23.09 10.98
CA PRO A 292 15.97 -22.30 11.04
C PRO A 292 15.67 -21.80 9.62
N ALA A 293 14.73 -22.45 8.92
CA ALA A 293 14.16 -21.93 7.69
C ALA A 293 13.39 -20.64 8.00
N ALA A 294 13.50 -19.63 7.12
CA ALA A 294 12.68 -18.44 7.22
C ALA A 294 11.18 -18.83 7.22
N PRO A 295 10.29 -18.12 7.94
CA PRO A 295 8.86 -18.41 7.87
C PRO A 295 8.39 -18.25 6.41
N ASP A 296 7.79 -19.31 5.85
CA ASP A 296 7.21 -19.26 4.52
C ASP A 296 6.06 -18.24 4.53
N THR A 297 6.22 -17.18 3.73
CA THR A 297 5.19 -16.13 3.58
C THR A 297 4.22 -16.54 2.47
N GLU A 298 2.93 -16.66 2.80
CA GLU A 298 1.89 -16.92 1.82
C GLU A 298 1.13 -15.63 1.46
N TYR A 299 0.62 -15.57 0.22
CA TYR A 299 -0.19 -14.45 -0.29
C TYR A 299 -1.57 -14.97 -0.69
N PHE A 300 -2.60 -14.14 -0.54
CA PHE A 300 -3.94 -14.50 -1.00
C PHE A 300 -4.00 -14.45 -2.54
N LYS A 301 -4.12 -15.62 -3.19
CA LYS A 301 -4.09 -15.79 -4.65
C LYS A 301 -5.39 -16.40 -5.21
N PHE A 302 -6.53 -16.14 -4.57
CA PHE A 302 -7.82 -16.78 -4.90
C PHE A 302 -8.86 -15.78 -5.43
N PRO A 303 -8.66 -15.19 -6.62
CA PRO A 303 -9.52 -14.13 -7.15
C PRO A 303 -10.90 -14.63 -7.56
N ILE A 304 -11.04 -15.88 -8.05
CA ILE A 304 -12.33 -16.41 -8.49
C ILE A 304 -13.20 -16.70 -7.26
N PHE A 305 -12.60 -17.26 -6.20
CA PHE A 305 -13.26 -17.41 -4.90
C PHE A 305 -13.79 -16.06 -4.37
N LEU A 306 -12.95 -15.04 -4.36
CA LEU A 306 -13.31 -13.69 -3.90
C LEU A 306 -14.40 -13.04 -4.75
N ASN A 307 -14.32 -13.13 -6.09
CA ASN A 307 -15.37 -12.61 -6.98
C ASN A 307 -16.70 -13.36 -6.84
N THR A 308 -16.67 -14.64 -6.47
CA THR A 308 -17.87 -15.47 -6.26
C THR A 308 -18.67 -14.93 -5.08
N ILE A 309 -18.01 -14.71 -3.94
CA ILE A 309 -18.64 -14.12 -2.74
C ILE A 309 -19.17 -12.72 -3.06
N GLN A 310 -18.38 -11.89 -3.75
CA GLN A 310 -18.81 -10.55 -4.14
C GLN A 310 -20.05 -10.58 -5.04
N SER A 311 -20.09 -11.47 -6.03
CA SER A 311 -21.22 -11.60 -6.96
C SER A 311 -22.46 -12.12 -6.27
N LEU A 312 -22.32 -13.03 -5.30
CA LEU A 312 -23.42 -13.50 -4.47
C LEU A 312 -24.04 -12.35 -3.64
N LEU A 313 -23.21 -11.58 -2.94
CA LEU A 313 -23.69 -10.44 -2.15
C LEU A 313 -24.30 -9.34 -3.04
N ALA A 314 -23.70 -9.09 -4.20
CA ALA A 314 -24.25 -8.18 -5.19
C ALA A 314 -25.62 -8.64 -5.71
N PHE A 315 -25.78 -9.93 -6.04
CA PHE A 315 -27.05 -10.50 -6.44
C PHE A 315 -28.13 -10.35 -5.35
N ILE A 316 -27.80 -10.69 -4.10
CA ILE A 316 -28.71 -10.54 -2.95
C ILE A 316 -29.13 -9.08 -2.81
N SER A 317 -28.16 -8.16 -2.80
CA SER A 317 -28.43 -6.72 -2.64
C SER A 317 -29.28 -6.15 -3.78
N GLY A 318 -29.00 -6.51 -5.04
CA GLY A 318 -29.75 -6.08 -6.21
C GLY A 318 -31.18 -6.62 -6.21
N THR A 319 -31.37 -7.87 -5.78
CA THR A 319 -32.70 -8.49 -5.63
C THR A 319 -33.50 -7.82 -4.52
N LEU A 320 -32.88 -7.56 -3.35
CA LEU A 320 -33.51 -6.82 -2.26
C LEU A 320 -33.93 -5.41 -2.70
N TYR A 321 -33.09 -4.72 -3.47
CA TYR A 321 -33.41 -3.40 -4.02
C TYR A 321 -34.61 -3.45 -4.98
N LEU A 322 -34.66 -4.46 -5.87
CA LEU A 322 -35.80 -4.68 -6.77
C LEU A 322 -37.08 -4.95 -6.00
N LEU A 323 -37.03 -5.77 -4.95
CA LEU A 323 -38.17 -6.06 -4.09
C LEU A 323 -38.64 -4.80 -3.35
N ALA A 324 -37.72 -3.98 -2.84
CA ALA A 324 -38.04 -2.73 -2.15
C ALA A 324 -38.67 -1.67 -3.08
N MET A 325 -38.33 -1.69 -4.37
CA MET A 325 -38.86 -0.76 -5.38
C MET A 325 -40.12 -1.27 -6.11
N ALA A 326 -40.56 -2.50 -5.83
CA ALA A 326 -41.72 -3.10 -6.48
C ALA A 326 -43.03 -2.59 -5.85
N THR A 327 -43.54 -1.46 -6.33
CA THR A 327 -44.81 -0.85 -5.88
C THR A 327 -46.05 -1.29 -6.67
N THR A 328 -46.03 -2.41 -7.42
CA THR A 328 -47.21 -2.86 -8.23
C THR A 328 -47.29 -4.38 -8.38
N SER A 329 -48.51 -4.93 -8.45
CA SER A 329 -48.92 -6.35 -8.35
C SER A 329 -48.40 -7.34 -9.42
N SER A 330 -47.32 -7.02 -10.14
CA SER A 330 -46.58 -7.97 -10.97
C SER A 330 -45.14 -7.94 -10.52
N GLY A 331 -44.71 -8.96 -9.76
CA GLY A 331 -43.36 -9.03 -9.23
C GLY A 331 -42.30 -8.85 -10.33
N PRO A 332 -41.19 -8.14 -10.06
CA PRO A 332 -40.20 -7.86 -11.09
C PRO A 332 -39.52 -9.17 -11.51
N LEU A 333 -39.85 -9.68 -12.70
CA LEU A 333 -39.10 -10.75 -13.34
C LEU A 333 -37.63 -10.32 -13.43
N LEU A 334 -36.72 -11.19 -12.97
CA LEU A 334 -35.27 -10.94 -12.97
C LEU A 334 -34.72 -10.79 -14.41
N LEU A 335 -35.37 -11.47 -15.36
CA LEU A 335 -35.12 -11.40 -16.79
C LEU A 335 -36.38 -10.89 -17.52
N PRO A 336 -36.34 -9.70 -18.14
CA PRO A 336 -37.49 -9.14 -18.86
C PRO A 336 -37.82 -9.87 -20.16
N SER A 337 -36.85 -10.57 -20.77
CA SER A 337 -37.01 -11.28 -22.05
C SER A 337 -35.98 -12.40 -22.21
N SER A 338 -36.39 -13.54 -22.77
CA SER A 338 -35.48 -14.64 -23.13
C SER A 338 -34.40 -14.23 -24.13
N HIS A 339 -34.66 -13.21 -24.95
CA HIS A 339 -33.71 -12.67 -25.93
C HIS A 339 -32.54 -11.90 -25.27
N ALA A 340 -32.70 -11.45 -24.03
CA ALA A 340 -31.65 -10.78 -23.27
C ALA A 340 -30.66 -11.78 -22.64
N LEU A 341 -30.98 -13.08 -22.60
CA LEU A 341 -30.16 -14.07 -21.91
C LEU A 341 -28.77 -14.23 -22.54
N ALA A 342 -28.70 -14.37 -23.87
CA ALA A 342 -27.43 -14.56 -24.58
C ALA A 342 -26.44 -13.38 -24.38
N PRO A 343 -26.84 -12.10 -24.56
CA PRO A 343 -25.93 -10.99 -24.28
C PRO A 343 -25.62 -10.81 -22.79
N LEU A 344 -26.55 -11.16 -21.88
CA LEU A 344 -26.26 -11.20 -20.43
C LEU A 344 -25.24 -12.29 -20.06
N LEU A 345 -25.28 -13.44 -20.74
CA LEU A 345 -24.29 -14.50 -20.59
C LEU A 345 -22.92 -14.07 -21.09
N LEU A 346 -22.86 -13.39 -22.24
CA LEU A 346 -21.61 -12.79 -22.72
C LEU A 346 -21.04 -11.80 -21.70
N VAL A 347 -21.90 -10.95 -21.11
CA VAL A 347 -21.50 -10.02 -20.04
C VAL A 347 -20.94 -10.77 -18.83
N ALA A 348 -21.62 -11.82 -18.36
CA ALA A 348 -21.16 -12.59 -17.20
C ALA A 348 -19.81 -13.28 -17.47
N ILE A 349 -19.64 -13.93 -18.63
CA ILE A 349 -18.39 -14.59 -19.02
C ILE A 349 -17.23 -13.59 -19.07
N THR A 350 -17.43 -12.46 -19.76
CA THR A 350 -16.39 -11.44 -19.93
C THR A 350 -16.03 -10.77 -18.60
N GLN A 351 -17.02 -10.49 -17.76
CA GLN A 351 -16.82 -9.94 -16.42
C GLN A 351 -16.04 -10.90 -15.50
N THR A 352 -16.38 -12.19 -15.53
CA THR A 352 -15.68 -13.22 -14.75
C THR A 352 -14.24 -13.42 -15.22
N LEU A 353 -13.99 -13.45 -16.54
CA LEU A 353 -12.65 -13.63 -17.10
C LEU A 353 -11.74 -12.41 -16.93
N SER A 354 -12.29 -11.19 -16.97
CA SER A 354 -11.49 -9.96 -16.82
C SER A 354 -10.66 -9.94 -15.54
N SER A 355 -11.23 -10.42 -14.43
CA SER A 355 -10.66 -10.28 -13.09
C SER A 355 -9.37 -11.11 -12.90
N PRO A 356 -9.32 -12.42 -13.22
CA PRO A 356 -8.08 -13.22 -13.21
C PRO A 356 -6.93 -12.61 -14.02
N PHE A 357 -7.17 -12.18 -15.26
CA PHE A 357 -6.14 -11.52 -16.08
C PHE A 357 -5.66 -10.19 -15.47
N GLY A 358 -6.59 -9.45 -14.86
CA GLY A 358 -6.26 -8.23 -14.12
C GLY A 358 -5.33 -8.51 -12.93
N TYR A 359 -5.67 -9.50 -12.09
CA TYR A 359 -4.84 -9.86 -10.94
C TYR A 359 -3.48 -10.46 -11.35
N ALA A 360 -3.45 -11.30 -12.40
CA ALA A 360 -2.20 -11.84 -12.93
C ALA A 360 -1.23 -10.74 -13.41
N SER A 361 -1.77 -9.62 -13.93
CA SER A 361 -0.94 -8.48 -14.34
C SER A 361 -0.20 -7.81 -13.18
N LEU A 362 -0.73 -7.86 -11.95
CA LEU A 362 -0.10 -7.26 -10.77
C LEU A 362 1.20 -7.96 -10.34
N ALA A 363 1.43 -9.19 -10.80
CA ALA A 363 2.71 -9.88 -10.62
C ALA A 363 3.85 -9.22 -11.45
N HIS A 364 3.49 -8.46 -12.48
CA HIS A 364 4.40 -7.95 -13.49
C HIS A 364 4.36 -6.41 -13.63
N VAL A 365 3.30 -5.78 -13.15
CA VAL A 365 3.03 -4.33 -13.22
C VAL A 365 2.73 -3.82 -11.81
N ASP A 366 3.27 -2.66 -11.45
CA ASP A 366 3.00 -2.05 -10.15
C ASP A 366 1.53 -1.59 -10.03
N TYR A 367 1.00 -1.63 -8.80
CA TYR A 367 -0.39 -1.32 -8.52
C TYR A 367 -0.83 0.06 -9.06
N LEU A 368 0.06 1.06 -9.02
CA LEU A 368 -0.25 2.40 -9.54
C LEU A 368 -0.48 2.37 -11.07
N THR A 369 0.42 1.72 -11.81
CA THR A 369 0.24 1.50 -13.26
C THR A 369 -0.99 0.66 -13.57
N PHE A 370 -1.32 -0.35 -12.75
CA PHE A 370 -2.54 -1.13 -12.87
C PHE A 370 -3.82 -0.27 -12.73
N VAL A 371 -3.90 0.57 -11.69
CA VAL A 371 -5.04 1.48 -11.46
C VAL A 371 -5.18 2.51 -12.59
N LEU A 372 -4.06 3.02 -13.10
CA LEU A 372 -4.03 3.94 -14.24
C LEU A 372 -4.53 3.30 -15.54
N ALA A 373 -4.04 2.10 -15.86
CA ALA A 373 -4.48 1.37 -17.04
C ALA A 373 -5.99 1.03 -16.97
N LYS A 374 -6.50 0.59 -15.81
CA LYS A 374 -7.94 0.37 -15.57
C LYS A 374 -8.78 1.65 -15.69
N SER A 375 -8.16 2.82 -15.62
CA SER A 375 -8.82 4.10 -15.87
C SER A 375 -8.99 4.38 -17.37
N CYS A 376 -8.17 3.77 -18.24
CA CYS A 376 -8.25 3.88 -19.70
C CYS A 376 -9.36 3.04 -20.35
N LYS A 377 -10.28 2.44 -19.58
CA LYS A 377 -11.34 1.55 -20.07
C LYS A 377 -12.22 2.16 -21.19
N LEU A 378 -12.28 3.49 -21.29
CA LEU A 378 -13.03 4.20 -22.33
C LEU A 378 -12.54 3.88 -23.75
N LEU A 379 -11.24 3.64 -23.93
CA LEU A 379 -10.67 3.33 -25.24
C LEU A 379 -11.13 1.95 -25.76
N PRO A 380 -10.96 0.84 -25.01
CA PRO A 380 -11.52 -0.46 -25.39
C PRO A 380 -13.03 -0.43 -25.61
N VAL A 381 -13.79 0.26 -24.75
CA VAL A 381 -15.25 0.38 -24.90
C VAL A 381 -15.61 1.07 -26.22
N MET A 382 -15.01 2.22 -26.52
CA MET A 382 -15.34 2.96 -27.74
C MET A 382 -14.93 2.18 -28.99
N PHE A 383 -13.75 1.56 -28.98
CA PHE A 383 -13.28 0.72 -30.08
C PHE A 383 -14.23 -0.46 -30.33
N LEU A 384 -14.60 -1.21 -29.29
CA LEU A 384 -15.49 -2.36 -29.42
C LEU A 384 -16.91 -1.97 -29.83
N HIS A 385 -17.40 -0.80 -29.42
CA HIS A 385 -18.73 -0.33 -29.82
C HIS A 385 -18.79 0.04 -31.31
N VAL A 386 -17.71 0.61 -31.85
CA VAL A 386 -17.56 0.86 -33.29
C VAL A 386 -17.42 -0.46 -34.03
N LEU A 387 -16.59 -1.39 -33.55
CA LEU A 387 -16.29 -2.64 -34.24
C LEU A 387 -17.47 -3.62 -34.25
N LEU A 388 -18.09 -3.86 -33.10
CA LEU A 388 -19.12 -4.90 -32.92
C LEU A 388 -20.54 -4.41 -33.23
N TYR A 389 -20.84 -3.16 -32.88
CA TYR A 389 -22.19 -2.59 -33.01
C TYR A 389 -22.28 -1.46 -34.03
N GLN A 390 -21.19 -1.18 -34.77
CA GLN A 390 -21.12 -0.21 -35.86
C GLN A 390 -21.61 1.20 -35.49
N LYS A 391 -21.48 1.56 -34.21
CA LYS A 391 -21.92 2.88 -33.73
C LYS A 391 -20.94 3.96 -34.17
N ARG A 392 -21.45 5.09 -34.66
CA ARG A 392 -20.65 6.26 -35.02
C ARG A 392 -20.58 7.24 -33.85
N TYR A 393 -19.37 7.68 -33.53
CA TYR A 393 -19.13 8.72 -32.53
C TYR A 393 -18.73 10.04 -33.21
N PRO A 394 -19.12 11.20 -32.63
CA PRO A 394 -18.63 12.49 -33.12
C PRO A 394 -17.12 12.63 -32.87
N PHE A 395 -16.43 13.39 -33.72
CA PHE A 395 -14.97 13.57 -33.66
C PHE A 395 -14.47 14.04 -32.29
N SER A 396 -15.25 14.87 -31.59
CA SER A 396 -14.96 15.34 -30.23
C SER A 396 -14.75 14.20 -29.22
N LYS A 397 -15.47 13.08 -29.36
CA LYS A 397 -15.32 11.91 -28.49
C LYS A 397 -13.99 11.19 -28.71
N TYR A 398 -13.51 11.14 -29.95
CA TYR A 398 -12.19 10.57 -30.26
C TYR A 398 -11.05 11.42 -29.66
N LEU A 399 -11.15 12.75 -29.74
CA LEU A 399 -10.17 13.66 -29.14
C LEU A 399 -10.10 13.51 -27.61
N ILE A 400 -11.25 13.36 -26.94
CA ILE A 400 -11.32 13.11 -25.50
C ILE A 400 -10.61 11.81 -25.14
N VAL A 401 -10.94 10.72 -25.82
CA VAL A 401 -10.35 9.40 -25.52
C VAL A 401 -8.85 9.41 -25.78
N PHE A 402 -8.40 10.08 -26.84
CA PHE A 402 -6.98 10.27 -27.10
C PHE A 402 -6.28 11.07 -25.99
N ALA A 403 -6.85 12.20 -25.56
CA ALA A 403 -6.31 13.00 -24.46
C ALA A 403 -6.21 12.20 -23.15
N VAL A 404 -7.23 11.42 -22.79
CA VAL A 404 -7.18 10.56 -21.60
C VAL A 404 -6.09 9.49 -21.72
N THR A 405 -5.96 8.86 -22.88
CA THR A 405 -4.96 7.81 -23.12
C THR A 405 -3.53 8.36 -23.11
N ALA A 406 -3.30 9.48 -23.78
CA ALA A 406 -2.02 10.17 -23.79
C ALA A 406 -1.62 10.63 -22.38
N GLY A 407 -2.58 11.08 -21.56
CA GLY A 407 -2.31 11.57 -20.22
C GLY A 407 -1.85 10.45 -19.28
N VAL A 408 -2.47 9.28 -19.39
CA VAL A 408 -2.03 8.08 -18.67
C VAL A 408 -0.66 7.60 -19.16
N ALA A 409 -0.41 7.58 -20.48
CA ALA A 409 0.89 7.21 -21.03
C ALA A 409 2.02 8.13 -20.54
N ILE A 410 1.80 9.45 -20.56
CA ILE A 410 2.74 10.45 -20.02
C ILE A 410 2.97 10.21 -18.53
N PHE A 411 1.92 9.97 -17.75
CA PHE A 411 2.06 9.70 -16.32
C PHE A 411 2.93 8.46 -16.03
N THR A 412 2.72 7.37 -16.78
CA THR A 412 3.49 6.13 -16.64
C THR A 412 4.95 6.28 -17.09
N LEU A 413 5.20 6.98 -18.21
CA LEU A 413 6.55 7.20 -18.74
C LEU A 413 7.43 8.05 -17.81
N TYR A 414 6.82 8.99 -17.08
CA TYR A 414 7.53 9.84 -16.12
C TYR A 414 7.62 9.22 -14.71
N HIS A 415 7.24 7.94 -14.53
CA HIS A 415 7.46 7.24 -13.27
C HIS A 415 8.94 6.81 -13.14
N PRO A 416 9.67 7.26 -12.10
CA PRO A 416 11.08 6.93 -11.96
C PRO A 416 11.27 5.41 -11.76
N PRO A 417 12.27 4.79 -12.42
CA PRO A 417 12.56 3.37 -12.24
C PRO A 417 12.97 3.09 -10.78
N LYS A 418 12.55 1.94 -10.23
CA LYS A 418 12.97 1.48 -8.89
C LYS A 418 14.51 1.37 -8.85
N VAL A 419 15.13 2.07 -7.91
CA VAL A 419 16.57 2.01 -7.67
C VAL A 419 16.95 0.58 -7.27
N GLY A 420 17.79 -0.09 -8.07
CA GLY A 420 18.37 -1.39 -7.73
C GLY A 420 18.24 -2.54 -8.74
N LYS A 421 17.59 -2.37 -9.91
CA LYS A 421 17.64 -3.37 -10.99
C LYS A 421 18.30 -2.81 -12.24
N VAL A 422 19.49 -3.32 -12.57
CA VAL A 422 20.10 -3.17 -13.90
C VAL A 422 19.15 -3.78 -14.92
N SER A 423 18.77 -3.00 -15.94
CA SER A 423 17.80 -3.39 -16.97
C SER A 423 18.40 -4.50 -17.86
N THR A 424 18.14 -5.76 -17.52
CA THR A 424 18.41 -6.91 -18.40
C THR A 424 17.21 -7.13 -19.34
N LYS A 425 17.45 -7.59 -20.57
CA LYS A 425 16.40 -7.89 -21.59
C LYS A 425 15.22 -8.72 -21.05
N ASN A 426 15.45 -9.59 -20.06
CA ASN A 426 14.40 -10.38 -19.42
C ASN A 426 13.42 -9.55 -18.57
N ALA A 427 13.86 -8.44 -17.94
CA ALA A 427 12.98 -7.56 -17.17
C ALA A 427 11.98 -6.79 -18.06
N GLN A 428 12.39 -6.47 -19.29
CA GLN A 428 11.54 -5.79 -20.28
C GLN A 428 10.46 -6.73 -20.83
N ASN A 429 10.78 -8.00 -21.04
CA ASN A 429 9.82 -9.04 -21.43
C ASN A 429 8.77 -9.30 -20.34
N SER A 430 9.16 -9.33 -19.05
CA SER A 430 8.21 -9.48 -17.94
C SER A 430 7.22 -8.32 -17.84
N SER A 431 7.67 -7.07 -18.08
CA SER A 431 6.78 -5.90 -18.08
C SER A 431 5.81 -5.91 -19.27
N LEU A 432 6.26 -6.32 -20.47
CA LEU A 432 5.39 -6.42 -21.65
C LEU A 432 4.31 -7.49 -21.49
N TYR A 433 4.66 -8.65 -20.90
CA TYR A 433 3.70 -9.70 -20.61
C TYR A 433 2.62 -9.23 -19.62
N GLY A 434 3.01 -8.53 -18.55
CA GLY A 434 2.06 -7.91 -17.62
C GLY A 434 1.12 -6.90 -18.28
N LEU A 435 1.65 -6.05 -19.18
CA LEU A 435 0.85 -5.10 -19.95
C LEU A 435 -0.10 -5.80 -20.93
N ALA A 436 0.32 -6.93 -21.54
CA ALA A 436 -0.53 -7.72 -22.43
C ALA A 436 -1.71 -8.35 -21.67
N LEU A 437 -1.47 -8.95 -20.50
CA LEU A 437 -2.52 -9.49 -19.62
C LEU A 437 -3.52 -8.40 -19.20
N LEU A 438 -3.00 -7.22 -18.87
CA LEU A 438 -3.82 -6.06 -18.52
C LEU A 438 -4.65 -5.56 -19.71
N GLY A 439 -4.10 -5.61 -20.92
CA GLY A 439 -4.80 -5.31 -22.17
C GLY A 439 -5.96 -6.27 -22.43
N ILE A 440 -5.76 -7.58 -22.20
CA ILE A 440 -6.83 -8.59 -22.32
C ILE A 440 -7.95 -8.32 -21.30
N SER A 441 -7.58 -8.07 -20.04
CA SER A 441 -8.53 -7.71 -18.98
C SER A 441 -9.36 -6.47 -19.34
N LEU A 442 -8.71 -5.43 -19.89
CA LEU A 442 -9.35 -4.22 -20.38
C LEU A 442 -10.26 -4.45 -21.59
N GLY A 443 -9.89 -5.37 -22.48
CA GLY A 443 -10.71 -5.79 -23.61
C GLY A 443 -12.01 -6.46 -23.15
N PHE A 444 -11.93 -7.37 -22.18
CA PHE A 444 -13.10 -8.00 -21.58
C PHE A 444 -13.99 -7.00 -20.83
N ASP A 445 -13.41 -6.12 -20.02
CA ASP A 445 -14.16 -5.02 -19.40
C ASP A 445 -14.86 -4.16 -20.47
N GLY A 446 -14.15 -3.87 -21.56
CA GLY A 446 -14.69 -3.14 -22.71
C GLY A 446 -15.92 -3.81 -23.30
N LEU A 447 -15.83 -5.12 -23.53
CA LEU A 447 -16.92 -5.93 -24.08
C LEU A 447 -18.12 -6.01 -23.13
N THR A 448 -17.89 -6.18 -21.83
CA THR A 448 -18.94 -6.13 -20.80
C THR A 448 -19.70 -4.80 -20.86
N ASN A 449 -19.00 -3.67 -20.76
CA ASN A 449 -19.65 -2.35 -20.71
C ASN A 449 -20.38 -2.05 -22.04
N THR A 450 -19.79 -2.39 -23.18
CA THR A 450 -20.40 -2.17 -24.50
C THR A 450 -21.68 -2.98 -24.69
N THR A 451 -21.66 -4.25 -24.28
CA THR A 451 -22.83 -5.14 -24.39
C THR A 451 -23.95 -4.67 -23.45
N GLN A 452 -23.62 -4.23 -22.23
CA GLN A 452 -24.58 -3.63 -21.29
C GLN A 452 -25.23 -2.36 -21.86
N ASP A 453 -24.44 -1.45 -22.43
CA ASP A 453 -24.95 -0.24 -23.07
C ASP A 453 -25.86 -0.55 -24.26
N HIS A 454 -25.53 -1.58 -25.06
CA HIS A 454 -26.36 -2.01 -26.17
C HIS A 454 -27.71 -2.60 -25.71
N ILE A 455 -27.73 -3.35 -24.61
CA ILE A 455 -28.96 -3.87 -23.99
C ILE A 455 -29.87 -2.69 -23.58
N PHE A 456 -29.32 -1.70 -22.87
CA PHE A 456 -30.09 -0.50 -22.48
C PHE A 456 -30.53 0.35 -23.66
N GLY A 457 -29.70 0.47 -24.70
CA GLY A 457 -29.97 1.26 -25.90
C GLY A 457 -31.03 0.66 -26.82
N SER A 458 -31.38 -0.63 -26.66
CA SER A 458 -32.24 -1.38 -27.58
C SER A 458 -33.50 -1.97 -26.92
N PRO A 459 -34.36 -1.16 -26.28
CA PRO A 459 -35.52 -1.65 -25.53
C PRO A 459 -36.55 -2.39 -26.39
N LYS A 460 -36.60 -2.11 -27.71
CA LYS A 460 -37.47 -2.82 -28.66
C LYS A 460 -37.06 -4.30 -28.87
N ARG A 461 -35.78 -4.64 -28.65
CA ARG A 461 -35.22 -5.96 -28.94
C ARG A 461 -35.10 -6.84 -27.69
N TYR A 462 -34.74 -6.23 -26.56
CA TYR A 462 -34.43 -6.95 -25.31
C TYR A 462 -35.44 -6.69 -24.19
N GLY A 463 -36.48 -5.89 -24.44
CA GLY A 463 -37.38 -5.38 -23.41
C GLY A 463 -36.77 -4.21 -22.64
N ARG A 464 -37.59 -3.50 -21.85
CA ARG A 464 -37.11 -2.43 -20.97
C ARG A 464 -36.41 -3.05 -19.76
N VAL A 465 -35.11 -3.29 -19.89
CA VAL A 465 -34.26 -3.76 -18.78
C VAL A 465 -33.93 -2.57 -17.88
N THR A 466 -34.31 -2.66 -16.60
CA THR A 466 -33.90 -1.66 -15.60
C THR A 466 -32.48 -1.93 -15.12
N ALA A 467 -31.79 -0.90 -14.62
CA ALA A 467 -30.41 -1.06 -14.17
C ALA A 467 -30.24 -2.05 -12.99
N PRO A 468 -31.14 -2.06 -11.97
CA PRO A 468 -31.07 -3.07 -10.92
C PRO A 468 -31.39 -4.49 -11.40
N GLN A 469 -32.27 -4.67 -12.40
CA GLN A 469 -32.49 -5.98 -13.05
C GLN A 469 -31.22 -6.47 -13.74
N MET A 470 -30.53 -5.60 -14.49
CA MET A 470 -29.27 -5.95 -15.13
C MET A 470 -28.20 -6.35 -14.11
N MET A 471 -28.11 -5.64 -12.98
CA MET A 471 -27.21 -5.97 -11.88
C MET A 471 -27.50 -7.35 -11.30
N ALA A 472 -28.76 -7.63 -10.95
CA ALA A 472 -29.14 -8.90 -10.35
C ALA A 472 -28.90 -10.07 -11.33
N ALA A 473 -29.32 -9.93 -12.59
CA ALA A 473 -29.17 -10.97 -13.60
C ALA A 473 -27.69 -11.29 -13.91
N THR A 474 -26.86 -10.26 -14.10
CA THR A 474 -25.43 -10.44 -14.42
C THR A 474 -24.64 -11.01 -13.24
N ASN A 475 -24.89 -10.55 -12.02
CA ASN A 475 -24.22 -11.08 -10.83
C ASN A 475 -24.68 -12.50 -10.48
N LEU A 476 -25.96 -12.83 -10.69
CA LEU A 476 -26.46 -14.22 -10.56
C LEU A 476 -25.73 -15.14 -11.53
N LEU A 477 -25.69 -14.76 -12.80
CA LEU A 477 -25.08 -15.58 -13.83
C LEU A 477 -23.56 -15.72 -13.63
N SER A 478 -22.90 -14.64 -13.21
CA SER A 478 -21.48 -14.67 -12.84
C SER A 478 -21.24 -15.57 -11.62
N CYS A 479 -22.10 -15.50 -10.61
CA CYS A 479 -22.04 -16.36 -9.42
C CYS A 479 -22.20 -17.83 -9.80
N VAL A 480 -23.17 -18.17 -10.65
CA VAL A 480 -23.37 -19.54 -11.15
C VAL A 480 -22.13 -20.01 -11.91
N LEU A 481 -21.64 -19.23 -12.89
CA LEU A 481 -20.46 -19.59 -13.69
C LEU A 481 -19.22 -19.83 -12.82
N MET A 482 -18.93 -18.94 -11.87
CA MET A 482 -17.76 -19.08 -11.00
C MET A 482 -17.92 -20.21 -9.98
N THR A 483 -19.12 -20.43 -9.44
CA THR A 483 -19.40 -21.57 -8.55
C THR A 483 -19.24 -22.88 -9.30
N THR A 484 -19.79 -22.98 -10.51
CA THR A 484 -19.62 -24.13 -11.39
C THR A 484 -18.14 -24.38 -11.70
N TYR A 485 -17.37 -23.32 -12.01
CA TYR A 485 -15.92 -23.43 -12.19
C TYR A 485 -15.23 -23.97 -10.93
N LEU A 486 -15.49 -23.39 -9.75
CA LEU A 486 -14.86 -23.80 -8.49
C LEU A 486 -15.20 -25.25 -8.08
N LEU A 487 -16.37 -25.76 -8.46
CA LEU A 487 -16.80 -27.13 -8.17
C LEU A 487 -16.32 -28.15 -9.21
N ILE A 488 -16.20 -27.78 -10.48
CA ILE A 488 -15.80 -28.70 -11.56
C ILE A 488 -14.28 -28.84 -11.66
N THR A 489 -13.53 -27.76 -11.44
CA THR A 489 -12.06 -27.72 -11.60
C THR A 489 -11.32 -28.79 -10.76
N PRO A 490 -11.73 -29.11 -9.52
CA PRO A 490 -11.16 -30.23 -8.75
C PRO A 490 -11.35 -31.63 -9.37
N HIS A 491 -12.35 -31.80 -10.23
CA HIS A 491 -12.74 -33.09 -10.81
C HIS A 491 -12.31 -33.27 -12.26
N VAL A 492 -11.88 -32.19 -12.91
CA VAL A 492 -11.43 -32.20 -14.31
C VAL A 492 -9.93 -31.91 -14.33
N PRO A 493 -9.08 -32.82 -14.84
CA PRO A 493 -7.66 -32.55 -15.01
C PRO A 493 -7.48 -31.58 -16.18
N LEU A 494 -7.71 -30.30 -15.92
CA LEU A 494 -7.55 -29.19 -16.87
C LEU A 494 -6.11 -29.06 -17.39
N ASP A 495 -5.15 -29.71 -16.73
CA ASP A 495 -3.76 -29.85 -17.16
C ASP A 495 -3.65 -30.47 -18.57
N TYR A 496 -4.55 -31.39 -18.94
CA TYR A 496 -4.58 -31.99 -20.29
C TYR A 496 -5.22 -31.06 -21.34
N PHE A 497 -6.12 -30.16 -20.93
CA PHE A 497 -6.81 -29.26 -21.86
C PHE A 497 -5.95 -28.04 -22.21
N PHE A 498 -5.29 -27.43 -21.22
CA PHE A 498 -4.45 -26.25 -21.44
C PHE A 498 -3.07 -26.57 -22.02
N SER A 499 -2.53 -27.79 -21.79
CA SER A 499 -1.29 -28.24 -22.44
C SER A 499 -1.42 -28.38 -23.95
N SER A 500 -2.63 -28.69 -24.45
CA SER A 500 -2.90 -28.77 -25.90
C SER A 500 -2.98 -27.40 -26.58
N LEU A 501 -3.37 -26.35 -25.84
CA LEU A 501 -3.51 -24.99 -26.38
C LEU A 501 -2.25 -24.12 -26.20
N SER A 502 -1.29 -24.58 -25.39
CA SER A 502 -0.04 -23.86 -25.10
C SER A 502 1.18 -24.70 -25.50
N SER A 503 1.58 -24.58 -26.77
CA SER A 503 2.90 -25.00 -27.28
C SER A 503 4.04 -24.11 -26.77
N GLY A 504 3.94 -23.63 -25.53
CA GLY A 504 4.91 -22.80 -24.84
C GLY A 504 4.85 -23.12 -23.36
N SER A 505 6.00 -23.46 -22.78
CA SER A 505 6.20 -23.86 -21.40
C SER A 505 5.66 -22.84 -20.38
N THR A 506 4.38 -22.91 -20.08
CA THR A 506 3.78 -22.38 -18.85
C THR A 506 3.43 -23.58 -17.98
N SER A 507 4.27 -23.87 -17.00
CA SER A 507 3.89 -24.71 -15.87
C SER A 507 2.69 -24.06 -15.20
N VAL A 508 1.49 -24.57 -15.49
CA VAL A 508 0.31 -24.28 -14.68
C VAL A 508 0.61 -24.91 -13.32
N ASP A 509 0.90 -24.08 -12.32
CA ASP A 509 1.15 -24.57 -10.96
C ASP A 509 -0.04 -25.46 -10.54
N SER A 510 0.28 -26.68 -10.09
CA SER A 510 -0.67 -27.72 -9.66
C SER A 510 -1.58 -27.30 -8.48
N ASN A 511 -1.41 -26.09 -7.95
CA ASN A 511 -2.30 -25.48 -6.96
C ASN A 511 -3.54 -24.79 -7.57
N THR A 512 -3.60 -24.62 -8.89
CA THR A 512 -4.70 -23.92 -9.57
C THR A 512 -5.96 -24.77 -9.70
N THR A 513 -5.83 -26.10 -9.67
CA THR A 513 -6.92 -27.08 -9.81
C THR A 513 -7.85 -27.16 -8.58
N HIS A 514 -7.41 -26.64 -7.42
CA HIS A 514 -8.16 -26.70 -6.17
C HIS A 514 -8.34 -25.32 -5.50
N GLU A 515 -8.60 -24.26 -6.27
CA GLU A 515 -8.71 -22.88 -5.75
C GLU A 515 -9.67 -22.77 -4.54
N LEU A 516 -10.82 -23.46 -4.58
CA LEU A 516 -11.79 -23.46 -3.49
C LEU A 516 -11.22 -24.10 -2.20
N ALA A 517 -10.63 -25.29 -2.31
CA ALA A 517 -10.09 -26.00 -1.15
C ALA A 517 -8.87 -25.25 -0.57
N SER A 518 -8.00 -24.73 -1.43
CA SER A 518 -6.86 -23.91 -1.04
C SER A 518 -7.28 -22.60 -0.38
N ALA A 519 -8.33 -21.93 -0.89
CA ALA A 519 -8.88 -20.73 -0.28
C ALA A 519 -9.47 -21.01 1.11
N VAL A 520 -10.24 -22.10 1.26
CA VAL A 520 -10.80 -22.51 2.56
C VAL A 520 -9.69 -22.87 3.55
N ALA A 521 -8.70 -23.65 3.15
CA ALA A 521 -7.55 -24.01 3.98
C ALA A 521 -6.72 -22.78 4.38
N PHE A 522 -6.58 -21.80 3.48
CA PHE A 522 -5.93 -20.53 3.78
C PHE A 522 -6.72 -19.71 4.81
N LEU A 523 -8.05 -19.61 4.67
CA LEU A 523 -8.89 -18.88 5.62
C LEU A 523 -8.96 -19.55 6.99
N GLN A 524 -8.88 -20.88 7.05
CA GLN A 524 -8.77 -21.62 8.31
C GLN A 524 -7.45 -21.32 9.04
N ARG A 525 -6.34 -21.19 8.30
CA ARG A 525 -5.03 -20.82 8.86
C ARG A 525 -4.94 -19.34 9.24
N HIS A 526 -5.63 -18.47 8.51
CA HIS A 526 -5.63 -17.02 8.74
C HIS A 526 -7.06 -16.46 8.89
N PRO A 527 -7.74 -16.73 10.03
CA PRO A 527 -9.15 -16.34 10.22
C PRO A 527 -9.37 -14.82 10.18
N ARG A 528 -8.33 -14.02 10.43
CA ARG A 528 -8.40 -12.56 10.31
C ARG A 528 -8.67 -12.09 8.88
N VAL A 529 -8.19 -12.84 7.88
CA VAL A 529 -8.36 -12.50 6.45
C VAL A 529 -9.81 -12.62 6.02
N LEU A 530 -10.59 -13.48 6.67
CA LEU A 530 -12.01 -13.64 6.40
C LEU A 530 -12.77 -12.30 6.57
N TYR A 531 -12.41 -11.50 7.58
CA TYR A 531 -13.02 -10.20 7.79
C TYR A 531 -12.68 -9.20 6.68
N ASP A 532 -11.46 -9.23 6.17
CA ASP A 532 -11.04 -8.38 5.06
C ASP A 532 -11.75 -8.80 3.76
N VAL A 533 -11.86 -10.10 3.49
CA VAL A 533 -12.58 -10.65 2.31
C VAL A 533 -14.07 -10.29 2.37
N LEU A 534 -14.72 -10.50 3.52
CA LEU A 534 -16.14 -10.16 3.69
C LEU A 534 -16.36 -8.63 3.61
N GLY A 535 -15.50 -7.84 4.26
CA GLY A 535 -15.56 -6.38 4.17
C GLY A 535 -15.41 -5.87 2.74
N PHE A 536 -14.49 -6.45 1.98
CA PHE A 536 -14.30 -6.16 0.56
C PHE A 536 -15.57 -6.46 -0.25
N CYS A 537 -16.16 -7.65 -0.07
CA CYS A 537 -17.35 -8.06 -0.82
C CYS A 537 -18.58 -7.22 -0.46
N VAL A 538 -18.79 -6.93 0.83
CA VAL A 538 -19.89 -6.09 1.34
C VAL A 538 -19.75 -4.65 0.83
N ALA A 539 -18.55 -4.07 0.92
CA ALA A 539 -18.30 -2.72 0.40
C ALA A 539 -18.56 -2.64 -1.11
N GLY A 540 -18.19 -3.68 -1.87
CA GLY A 540 -18.49 -3.81 -3.29
C GLY A 540 -20.00 -3.84 -3.58
N ALA A 541 -20.76 -4.65 -2.85
CA ALA A 541 -22.21 -4.78 -3.03
C ALA A 541 -22.95 -3.48 -2.67
N ILE A 542 -22.63 -2.86 -1.53
CA ILE A 542 -23.22 -1.58 -1.12
C ILE A 542 -22.84 -0.47 -2.10
N GLY A 543 -21.59 -0.45 -2.58
CA GLY A 543 -21.15 0.52 -3.58
C GLY A 543 -21.94 0.41 -4.89
N GLN A 544 -22.24 -0.81 -5.34
CA GLN A 544 -23.10 -1.02 -6.51
C GLN A 544 -24.52 -0.51 -6.27
N LEU A 545 -25.12 -0.71 -5.09
CA LEU A 545 -26.43 -0.13 -4.77
C LEU A 545 -26.44 1.40 -4.91
N PHE A 546 -25.43 2.09 -4.38
CA PHE A 546 -25.34 3.55 -4.53
C PHE A 546 -25.16 3.99 -5.98
N ILE A 547 -24.43 3.24 -6.80
CA ILE A 547 -24.30 3.50 -8.24
C ILE A 547 -25.68 3.46 -8.90
N PHE A 548 -26.47 2.41 -8.63
CA PHE A 548 -27.80 2.27 -9.24
C PHE A 548 -28.81 3.28 -8.70
N ALA A 549 -28.78 3.56 -7.41
CA ALA A 549 -29.60 4.61 -6.81
C ALA A 549 -29.30 5.98 -7.46
N THR A 550 -28.01 6.29 -7.67
CA THR A 550 -27.59 7.52 -8.35
C THR A 550 -28.06 7.54 -9.81
N LEU A 551 -27.90 6.42 -10.53
CA LEU A 551 -28.33 6.29 -11.92
C LEU A 551 -29.84 6.51 -12.07
N ASN A 552 -30.63 5.88 -11.21
CA ASN A 552 -32.09 5.93 -11.28
C ASN A 552 -32.63 7.33 -10.92
N ARG A 553 -32.02 8.01 -9.93
CA ARG A 553 -32.53 9.27 -9.41
C ARG A 553 -31.97 10.52 -10.08
N PHE A 554 -30.68 10.51 -10.43
CA PHE A 554 -29.96 11.68 -10.96
C PHE A 554 -29.49 11.51 -12.41
N GLY A 555 -29.65 10.30 -12.97
CA GLY A 555 -29.28 9.98 -14.34
C GLY A 555 -27.78 9.66 -14.50
N SER A 556 -27.43 9.19 -15.71
CA SER A 556 -26.09 8.70 -16.04
C SER A 556 -25.01 9.80 -16.01
N LEU A 557 -25.34 11.04 -16.37
CA LEU A 557 -24.41 12.17 -16.39
C LEU A 557 -23.78 12.43 -15.00
N VAL A 558 -24.64 12.44 -13.97
CA VAL A 558 -24.21 12.67 -12.59
C VAL A 558 -23.38 11.48 -12.12
N LEU A 559 -23.83 10.26 -12.39
CA LEU A 559 -23.08 9.04 -12.04
C LEU A 559 -21.67 9.02 -12.67
N VAL A 560 -21.54 9.36 -13.95
CA VAL A 560 -20.25 9.40 -14.64
C VAL A 560 -19.32 10.43 -13.98
N THR A 561 -19.83 11.62 -13.69
CA THR A 561 -19.07 12.66 -13.00
C THR A 561 -18.59 12.17 -11.63
N VAL A 562 -19.46 11.57 -10.82
CA VAL A 562 -19.15 11.08 -9.48
C VAL A 562 -18.10 9.95 -9.53
N THR A 563 -18.26 8.99 -10.45
CA THR A 563 -17.33 7.85 -10.56
C THR A 563 -15.95 8.26 -11.08
N VAL A 564 -15.87 9.25 -11.96
CA VAL A 564 -14.61 9.84 -12.42
C VAL A 564 -13.90 10.56 -11.28
N THR A 565 -14.60 11.48 -10.62
CA THR A 565 -14.01 12.29 -9.53
C THR A 565 -13.54 11.38 -8.39
N ARG A 566 -14.27 10.30 -8.10
CA ARG A 566 -13.82 9.25 -7.18
C ARG A 566 -12.50 8.62 -7.63
N LYS A 567 -12.43 8.11 -8.88
CA LYS A 567 -11.23 7.45 -9.41
C LYS A 567 -9.99 8.36 -9.34
N MET A 568 -10.20 9.64 -9.62
CA MET A 568 -9.16 10.65 -9.52
C MET A 568 -8.73 10.91 -8.08
N LEU A 569 -9.67 11.03 -7.15
CA LEU A 569 -9.36 11.17 -5.72
C LEU A 569 -8.61 9.96 -5.18
N THR A 570 -9.00 8.73 -5.56
CA THR A 570 -8.24 7.52 -5.20
C THR A 570 -6.82 7.53 -5.76
N MET A 571 -6.62 8.03 -6.99
CA MET A 571 -5.30 8.14 -7.60
C MET A 571 -4.42 9.16 -6.88
N VAL A 572 -4.94 10.37 -6.63
CA VAL A 572 -4.22 11.42 -5.91
C VAL A 572 -3.96 10.99 -4.45
N LEU A 573 -4.95 10.39 -3.81
CA LEU A 573 -4.82 9.87 -2.44
C LEU A 573 -3.75 8.78 -2.38
N SER A 574 -3.69 7.87 -3.35
CA SER A 574 -2.64 6.85 -3.43
C SER A 574 -1.24 7.49 -3.50
N VAL A 575 -1.04 8.50 -4.36
CA VAL A 575 0.22 9.21 -4.49
C VAL A 575 0.63 9.94 -3.20
N VAL A 576 -0.32 10.65 -2.58
CA VAL A 576 -0.11 11.38 -1.31
C VAL A 576 0.16 10.41 -0.16
N TRP A 577 -0.56 9.29 -0.11
CA TRP A 577 -0.44 8.27 0.93
C TRP A 577 0.90 7.53 0.88
N TYR A 578 1.40 7.23 -0.33
CA TYR A 578 2.74 6.65 -0.50
C TYR A 578 3.87 7.67 -0.38
N GLY A 579 3.57 8.94 -0.12
CA GLY A 579 4.57 9.98 0.12
C GLY A 579 5.46 10.27 -1.10
N LYS A 580 5.02 9.94 -2.30
CA LYS A 580 5.75 10.26 -3.55
C LYS A 580 5.33 11.65 -4.02
N SER A 581 6.29 12.54 -4.27
CA SER A 581 6.02 13.79 -4.98
C SER A 581 5.86 13.51 -6.47
N LEU A 582 4.78 14.02 -7.07
CA LEU A 582 4.60 13.94 -8.52
C LEU A 582 5.59 14.87 -9.21
N THR A 583 6.25 14.36 -10.25
CA THR A 583 7.06 15.18 -11.14
C THR A 583 6.18 16.11 -11.97
N LEU A 584 6.75 17.18 -12.52
CA LEU A 584 6.05 18.09 -13.44
C LEU A 584 5.41 17.35 -14.64
N GLY A 585 6.09 16.32 -15.16
CA GLY A 585 5.56 15.47 -16.23
C GLY A 585 4.34 14.64 -15.80
N GLN A 586 4.34 14.11 -14.57
CA GLN A 586 3.18 13.42 -14.02
C GLN A 586 2.00 14.37 -13.78
N TRP A 587 2.25 15.60 -13.31
CA TRP A 587 1.22 16.63 -13.20
C TRP A 587 0.61 17.01 -14.54
N ALA A 588 1.42 17.10 -15.60
CA ALA A 588 0.92 17.32 -16.96
C ALA A 588 0.03 16.15 -17.43
N GLY A 589 0.44 14.91 -17.17
CA GLY A 589 -0.37 13.72 -17.46
C GLY A 589 -1.73 13.73 -16.73
N VAL A 590 -1.72 14.05 -15.43
CA VAL A 590 -2.94 14.25 -14.62
C VAL A 590 -3.84 15.34 -15.23
N GLY A 591 -3.28 16.51 -15.52
CA GLY A 591 -4.02 17.63 -16.13
C GLY A 591 -4.68 17.26 -17.46
N LEU A 592 -3.99 16.51 -18.31
CA LEU A 592 -4.53 16.05 -19.60
C LEU A 592 -5.72 15.09 -19.42
N VAL A 593 -5.64 14.16 -18.47
CA VAL A 593 -6.75 13.24 -18.14
C VAL A 593 -7.97 14.01 -17.62
N PHE A 594 -7.76 14.93 -16.67
CA PHE A 594 -8.84 15.76 -16.13
C PHE A 594 -9.47 16.67 -17.18
N GLY A 595 -8.66 17.27 -18.06
CA GLY A 595 -9.16 18.09 -19.17
C GLY A 595 -10.03 17.29 -20.13
N GLY A 596 -9.58 16.08 -20.51
CA GLY A 596 -10.35 15.19 -21.38
C GLY A 596 -11.72 14.82 -20.79
N ILE A 597 -11.73 14.34 -19.53
CA ILE A 597 -12.98 13.89 -18.91
C ILE A 597 -13.90 15.06 -18.54
N GLY A 598 -13.34 16.20 -18.14
CA GLY A 598 -14.12 17.42 -17.89
C GLY A 598 -14.82 17.91 -19.16
N THR A 599 -14.12 17.87 -20.30
CA THR A 599 -14.68 18.19 -21.61
C THR A 599 -15.81 17.21 -21.98
N GLU A 600 -15.65 15.91 -21.69
CA GLU A 600 -16.71 14.93 -21.90
C GLU A 600 -17.97 15.24 -21.10
N ALA A 601 -17.83 15.50 -19.81
CA ALA A 601 -18.95 15.82 -18.93
C ALA A 601 -19.68 17.10 -19.40
N TRP A 602 -18.93 18.09 -19.86
CA TRP A 602 -19.49 19.32 -20.43
C TRP A 602 -20.28 19.07 -21.72
N ILE A 603 -19.72 18.30 -22.66
CA ILE A 603 -20.42 17.93 -23.92
C ILE A 603 -21.70 17.15 -23.62
N GLN A 604 -21.65 16.14 -22.76
CA GLN A 604 -22.83 15.35 -22.40
C GLN A 604 -23.92 16.22 -21.74
N ARG A 605 -23.54 17.24 -20.96
CA ARG A 605 -24.48 18.20 -20.38
C ARG A 605 -25.17 19.04 -21.45
N GLN A 606 -24.43 19.53 -22.44
CA GLN A 606 -25.00 20.29 -23.56
C GLN A 606 -25.97 19.42 -24.38
N GLU A 607 -25.56 18.20 -24.74
CA GLU A 607 -26.42 17.27 -25.48
C GLU A 607 -27.74 16.97 -24.76
N LYS A 608 -27.74 16.93 -23.42
CA LYS A 608 -28.95 16.74 -22.62
C LYS A 608 -29.84 17.99 -22.64
N LEU A 609 -29.26 19.17 -22.43
CA LEU A 609 -30.00 20.44 -22.47
C LEU A 609 -30.62 20.69 -23.84
N ASP A 610 -29.92 20.35 -24.92
CA ASP A 610 -30.43 20.47 -26.29
C ASP A 610 -31.61 19.53 -26.55
N LYS A 611 -31.57 18.30 -26.02
CA LYS A 611 -32.70 17.36 -26.10
C LYS A 611 -33.91 17.87 -25.33
N GLU A 612 -33.71 18.44 -24.13
CA GLU A 612 -34.78 19.02 -23.33
C GLU A 612 -35.40 20.23 -24.02
N ARG A 613 -34.59 21.13 -24.62
CA ARG A 613 -35.09 22.25 -25.43
C ARG A 613 -35.93 21.79 -26.61
N LYS A 614 -35.42 20.82 -27.39
CA LYS A 614 -36.17 20.26 -28.55
C LYS A 614 -37.48 19.62 -28.12
N LYS A 615 -37.52 18.96 -26.97
CA LYS A 615 -38.74 18.37 -26.43
C LYS A 615 -39.76 19.45 -26.06
N HIS A 616 -39.32 20.51 -25.37
CA HIS A 616 -40.17 21.66 -25.06
C HIS A 616 -40.67 22.39 -26.31
N GLU A 617 -39.84 22.52 -27.35
CA GLU A 617 -40.26 23.12 -28.63
C GLU A 617 -41.30 22.27 -29.39
N LEU A 618 -41.24 20.94 -29.25
CA LEU A 618 -42.23 20.02 -29.83
C LEU A 618 -43.55 20.06 -29.05
N GLU A 619 -43.51 20.06 -27.72
CA GLU A 619 -44.69 20.20 -26.86
C GLU A 619 -45.40 21.55 -27.11
N LYS A 620 -44.64 22.62 -27.28
CA LYS A 620 -45.17 23.97 -27.58
C LYS A 620 -45.69 24.13 -29.02
N LYS A 621 -45.44 23.16 -29.91
CA LYS A 621 -46.00 23.10 -31.28
C LYS A 621 -47.20 22.16 -31.38
N SER A 622 -47.46 21.33 -30.37
CA SER A 622 -48.63 20.44 -30.30
C SER A 622 -49.81 21.02 -29.53
N ASP A 623 -49.56 22.05 -28.71
CA ASP A 623 -50.56 22.96 -28.14
C ASP A 623 -50.83 24.13 -29.11
#